data_AF-A0A210PIV2-F1
#
_entry.id   AF-A0A210PIV2-F1
#
_cell.length_a   1.000
_cell.length_b   1.000
_cell.length_c   1.000
_cell.angle_alpha   90.00
_cell.angle_beta   90.00
_cell.angle_gamma   90.00
#
_symmetry.space_group_name_H-M   'P 1'
#
loop_
_entity.id
_entity.type
_entity.pdbx_description
1 polymer ?
#
loop_
_entity_poly.entity_id
_entity_poly.type
_entity_poly.pdbx_seq_one_letter_code
_entity_poly.pdbx_strand_id
1 'polypeptide(L)' 'MSLVWCCDNISLVWCCDNMSMVWCCDNMSLVWCCDNMYLVWCCDNMSLVWCCDNTSQVLCCDNMFLV' A
#
# COMPACT_ATOMS: atom_id res chain seq x y z
N MET A 1 11.85 8.67 0.46
CA MET A 1 12.27 7.71 -0.58
C MET A 1 11.08 7.44 -1.49
N SER A 2 11.28 7.27 -2.80
CA SER A 2 10.19 6.95 -3.75
C SER A 2 10.39 5.56 -4.37
N LEU A 3 9.38 4.71 -4.34
CA LEU A 3 9.42 3.35 -4.87
C LEU A 3 8.22 3.08 -5.80
N VAL A 4 8.43 2.37 -6.90
CA VAL A 4 7.37 1.94 -7.82
C VAL A 4 7.49 0.45 -8.09
N TRP A 5 6.44 -0.31 -7.82
CA TRP A 5 6.43 -1.78 -7.93
C TRP A 5 5.26 -2.28 -8.77
N CYS A 6 5.53 -3.23 -9.67
CA CYS A 6 4.54 -3.92 -10.49
C CYS A 6 4.78 -5.43 -10.47
N CYS A 7 3.85 -6.19 -9.92
CA CYS A 7 3.91 -7.66 -9.83
C CYS A 7 2.49 -8.23 -9.77
N ASP A 8 2.28 -9.49 -10.16
CA ASP A 8 0.93 -10.09 -10.14
C ASP A 8 0.40 -10.26 -8.70
N ASN A 9 1.23 -10.78 -7.78
CA ASN A 9 0.85 -11.01 -6.39
C ASN A 9 1.93 -10.48 -5.45
N ILE A 10 1.54 -9.71 -4.43
CA ILE A 10 2.47 -9.29 -3.37
C ILE A 10 1.89 -9.53 -1.98
N SER A 11 2.73 -10.09 -1.11
CA SER A 11 2.52 -10.10 0.33
C SER A 11 3.73 -9.47 1.01
N LEU A 12 3.52 -8.41 1.78
CA LEU A 12 4.63 -7.68 2.38
C LEU A 12 4.27 -7.02 3.71
N VAL A 13 5.26 -6.91 4.59
CA VAL A 13 5.17 -6.17 5.85
C VAL A 13 6.26 -5.12 5.85
N TRP A 14 5.89 -3.86 6.07
CA TRP A 14 6.82 -2.74 5.97
C TRP A 14 6.64 -1.80 7.17
N CYS A 15 7.77 -1.35 7.75
CA CYS A 15 7.79 -0.24 8.69
C CYS A 15 8.84 0.80 8.25
N CYS A 16 8.47 2.07 8.14
CA CYS A 16 9.36 3.14 7.67
C CYS A 16 8.88 4.54 8.06
N ASP A 17 9.82 5.47 8.13
CA ASP A 17 9.52 6.89 8.32
C ASP A 17 9.62 7.60 6.97
N ASN A 18 8.57 8.32 6.57
CA ASN A 18 8.53 9.23 5.40
C ASN A 18 8.81 8.57 4.04
N MET A 19 7.77 8.05 3.39
CA MET A 19 7.91 7.42 2.08
C MET A 19 6.76 7.75 1.11
N SER A 20 7.10 7.78 -0.18
CA SER A 20 6.13 7.80 -1.27
C SER A 20 6.20 6.50 -2.06
N MET A 21 5.07 5.82 -2.27
CA MET A 21 5.04 4.59 -3.07
C MET A 21 3.89 4.54 -4.06
N VAL A 22 4.15 3.91 -5.20
CA VAL A 22 3.14 3.57 -6.21
C VAL A 22 3.18 2.08 -6.48
N TRP A 23 2.04 1.40 -6.40
CA TRP A 23 1.96 -0.05 -6.57
C TRP A 23 0.86 -0.44 -7.54
N CYS A 24 1.16 -1.39 -8.44
CA CYS A 24 0.22 -1.96 -9.39
C CYS A 24 0.29 -3.49 -9.41
N CYS A 25 -0.76 -4.19 -8.98
CA CYS A 25 -0.76 -5.66 -8.82
C CYS A 25 -2.15 -6.27 -8.95
N ASP A 26 -2.30 -7.54 -9.31
CA ASP A 26 -3.61 -8.19 -9.31
C ASP A 26 -4.08 -8.47 -7.88
N ASN A 27 -3.22 -9.06 -7.03
CA ASN A 27 -3.54 -9.29 -5.61
C ASN A 27 -2.48 -8.72 -4.67
N MET A 28 -2.94 -8.05 -3.62
CA MET A 28 -2.07 -7.40 -2.65
C MET A 28 -2.49 -7.70 -1.22
N SER A 29 -1.52 -8.12 -0.40
CA SER A 29 -1.68 -8.24 1.05
C SER A 29 -0.56 -7.48 1.75
N LEU A 30 -0.89 -6.39 2.44
CA LEU A 30 0.08 -5.51 3.08
C LEU A 30 -0.24 -5.29 4.55
N VAL A 31 0.80 -5.26 5.39
CA VAL A 31 0.73 -4.74 6.75
C VAL A 31 1.73 -3.61 6.86
N TRP A 32 1.26 -2.42 7.23
CA TRP A 32 2.07 -1.22 7.16
C TRP A 32 2.00 -0.37 8.43
N CYS A 33 3.16 -0.02 8.97
CA CYS A 33 3.29 0.91 10.10
C CYS A 33 4.29 2.04 9.81
N CYS A 34 3.82 3.28 9.66
CA CYS A 34 4.64 4.41 9.20
C CYS A 34 4.16 5.78 9.72
N ASP A 35 5.06 6.75 9.85
CA ASP A 35 4.71 8.09 10.38
C ASP A 35 4.18 9.07 9.33
N ASN A 36 4.84 9.23 8.16
CA ASN A 36 4.32 10.05 7.05
C ASN A 36 4.38 9.31 5.71
N MET A 37 3.24 9.20 5.01
CA MET A 37 3.16 8.40 3.77
C MET A 37 2.32 9.06 2.67
N TYR A 38 2.82 8.95 1.44
CA TYR A 38 2.06 9.24 0.21
C TYR A 38 1.96 7.99 -0.66
N LEU A 39 0.75 7.47 -0.85
CA LEU A 39 0.54 6.22 -1.56
C LEU A 39 -0.43 6.31 -2.72
N VAL A 40 -0.12 5.56 -3.77
CA VAL A 40 -1.04 5.31 -4.88
C VAL A 40 -1.06 3.82 -5.18
N TRP A 41 -2.21 3.18 -5.05
CA TRP A 41 -2.35 1.75 -5.29
C TRP A 41 -3.42 1.45 -6.35
N CYS A 42 -3.08 0.56 -7.28
CA CYS A 42 -3.96 0.08 -8.34
C CYS A 42 -3.96 -1.45 -8.35
N CYS A 43 -5.01 -2.09 -7.84
CA CYS A 43 -5.04 -3.55 -7.74
C CYS A 43 -6.43 -4.17 -7.87
N ASP A 44 -6.57 -5.40 -8.36
CA ASP A 44 -7.90 -6.04 -8.42
C ASP A 44 -8.38 -6.42 -7.01
N ASN A 45 -7.54 -7.11 -6.22
CA ASN A 45 -7.84 -7.47 -4.84
C ASN A 45 -6.79 -6.95 -3.87
N MET A 46 -7.25 -6.37 -2.77
CA MET A 46 -6.38 -5.78 -1.78
C MET A 46 -6.84 -6.06 -0.35
N SER A 47 -5.92 -6.56 0.47
CA SER A 47 -6.04 -6.62 1.92
C SER A 47 -4.92 -5.82 2.58
N LEU A 48 -5.28 -4.80 3.34
CA LEU A 48 -4.33 -3.91 3.99
C LEU A 48 -4.64 -3.80 5.48
N VAL A 49 -3.60 -3.93 6.32
CA VAL A 49 -3.62 -3.51 7.72
C VAL A 49 -2.76 -2.27 7.86
N TRP A 50 -3.35 -1.17 8.32
CA TRP A 50 -2.74 0.16 8.26
C TRP A 50 -2.64 0.83 9.63
N CYS A 51 -1.43 1.11 10.09
CA CYS A 51 -1.15 1.73 11.38
C CYS A 51 -0.18 2.92 11.20
N CYS A 52 -0.71 4.08 10.79
CA CYS A 52 0.12 5.23 10.44
C CYS A 52 -0.52 6.56 10.87
N ASP A 53 0.30 7.54 11.22
CA ASP A 53 -0.16 8.81 11.79
C ASP A 53 -0.56 9.84 10.72
N ASN A 54 0.31 10.16 9.75
CA ASN A 54 0.04 11.15 8.70
C ASN A 54 0.06 10.52 7.31
N THR A 55 -1.11 10.38 6.69
CA THR A 55 -1.20 9.61 5.45
C THR A 55 -2.04 10.28 4.39
N SER A 56 -1.58 10.19 3.15
CA SER A 56 -2.32 10.58 1.96
C SER A 56 -2.29 9.39 1.01
N GLN A 57 -3.47 8.87 0.68
CA GLN A 57 -3.60 7.64 -0.09
C GLN A 57 -4.59 7.82 -1.23
N VAL A 58 -4.26 7.24 -2.38
CA VAL A 58 -5.16 7.06 -3.52
C VAL A 58 -5.26 5.57 -3.78
N LEU A 59 -6.47 5.05 -3.72
CA LEU A 59 -6.76 3.61 -3.79
C LEU A 59 -7.70 3.35 -4.95
N CYS A 60 -7.27 2.52 -5.89
CA CYS A 60 -8.05 2.07 -7.03
C CYS A 60 -8.07 0.55 -7.03
N CYS A 61 -9.08 -0.04 -6.39
CA CYS A 61 -9.26 -1.48 -6.37
C CYS A 61 -10.69 -1.94 -6.58
N ASP A 62 -10.86 -3.12 -7.16
CA ASP A 62 -12.16 -3.75 -7.35
C ASP A 62 -12.68 -4.34 -6.02
N ASN A 63 -11.82 -5.05 -5.28
CA ASN A 63 -12.12 -5.55 -3.95
C ASN A 63 -11.09 -5.06 -2.93
N MET A 64 -11.57 -4.46 -1.85
CA MET A 64 -10.72 -3.91 -0.80
C MET A 64 -11.19 -4.34 0.59
N PHE A 65 -10.23 -4.81 1.38
CA PHE A 65 -10.35 -5.02 2.80
C PHE A 65 -9.28 -4.21 3.53
N LEU A 66 -9.71 -3.22 4.31
CA LEU A 66 -8.84 -2.35 5.10
C LEU A 66 -9.14 -2.58 6.59
N VAL A 67 -8.08 -2.79 7.38
CA VAL A 67 -8.11 -2.84 8.85
C VAL A 67 -7.19 -1.75 9.39
#